data_AF-A0A535PEN4-F1
#
_entry.id   AF-A0A535PEN4-F1
#
_cell.length_a   1.000
_cell.length_b   1.000
_cell.length_c   1.000
_cell.angle_alpha   90.00
_cell.angle_beta   90.00
_cell.angle_gamma   90.00
#
_symmetry.space_group_name_H-M   'P 1'
#
loop_
_entity.id
_entity.type
_entity.pdbx_description
1 polymer ?
#
loop_
_entity_poly.entity_id
_entity_poly.type
_entity_poly.pdbx_seq_one_letter_code
_entity_poly.pdbx_strand_id
1 'polypeptide(L)'
;TVVTFSLGYAPEQWDGLSRFLLGRGYTERELVNGGLARDRDGGLGDSSSGIYDYFRHRLIFPIRDMRGRVIGFGGRAFGENQPKYLNSPQTLLFEKNSVLYALDMARDTIKLAKQVVIVEGYVDAVIAHQHGTKQTVACIGSAITEKHIQQLKKLTRQVTLALDPDAAGASATEHGIQEALKTFDRTIVPVPLAAANHVAGRRKSHEARGMIRLEEQVDAEINVLQLPAGEDPDEVIRANPSLWDYAVSHPVPLVDYYFKAKTADLNLREPSGKTEAAKRLLPVIGMISDRVKRDAYMRKLSGMISIDERTLYDELQRVLRGQKTTGVIAQFSEPMGQQQVARRRVEEPQAGAGASLTASSGEQEKDSQAGTAGGVGGAEGKPRAALGLDKRKSNTVQLEDYLIGLLLHNPGLSQHVCGIIEDGDFSGTDTRELYHILNSIFQRGSSSLHKPLEQLVPSALLTTVVRARERFESGTPLDGAGQVKFAVQCATRLKRARLIQLNIEKQYVLREAQDTGDVATVQQLQRQLLEIHQQLRTIDSATHLQG
;
A
#
# COMPACT_ATOMS: atom_id res chain seq x y z
N THR A 1 9.94 10.06 31.19
CA THR A 1 9.55 10.28 29.77
C THR A 1 10.73 10.20 28.82
N VAL A 2 11.71 11.11 28.88
CA VAL A 2 12.87 11.15 27.95
C VAL A 2 13.55 9.78 27.79
N VAL A 3 13.93 9.14 28.90
CA VAL A 3 14.56 7.79 28.88
C VAL A 3 13.61 6.73 28.32
N THR A 4 12.35 6.74 28.75
CA THR A 4 11.32 5.77 28.34
C THR A 4 11.06 5.78 26.83
N PHE A 5 10.99 6.96 26.24
CA PHE A 5 10.83 7.15 24.79
C PHE A 5 12.16 7.11 24.04
N SER A 6 13.29 7.01 24.75
CA SER A 6 14.63 7.02 24.18
C SER A 6 14.87 8.25 23.28
N LEU A 7 14.33 9.40 23.69
CA LEU A 7 14.47 10.65 22.92
C LEU A 7 15.95 11.01 22.79
N GLY A 8 16.34 11.44 21.59
CA GLY A 8 17.72 11.76 21.25
C GLY A 8 17.87 13.12 20.62
N TYR A 9 19.09 13.48 20.26
CA TYR A 9 19.41 14.70 19.53
C TYR A 9 20.34 14.37 18.38
N ALA A 10 20.00 14.82 17.18
CA ALA A 10 20.88 14.82 16.02
C ALA A 10 21.61 16.17 15.97
N PRO A 11 22.94 16.20 16.16
CA PRO A 11 23.73 17.43 16.09
C PRO A 11 23.61 18.14 14.74
N GLU A 12 24.02 19.41 14.73
CA GLU A 12 24.14 20.20 13.50
C GLU A 12 25.45 19.86 12.76
N GLN A 13 25.51 18.64 12.26
CA GLN A 13 26.66 18.14 11.52
C GLN A 13 26.18 17.43 10.25
N TRP A 14 26.95 17.54 9.17
CA TRP A 14 26.60 16.95 7.88
C TRP A 14 26.91 15.46 7.79
N ASP A 15 27.82 14.94 8.61
CA ASP A 15 28.33 13.57 8.52
C ASP A 15 28.70 12.96 9.88
N GLY A 16 28.19 13.53 10.99
CA GLY A 16 28.54 13.11 12.35
C GLY A 16 28.11 11.68 12.65
N LEU A 17 26.85 11.33 12.34
CA LEU A 17 26.31 9.98 12.48
C LEU A 17 26.95 9.02 11.47
N SER A 18 27.07 9.44 10.21
CA SER A 18 27.65 8.63 9.14
C SER A 18 29.09 8.23 9.47
N ARG A 19 29.96 9.18 9.83
CA ARG A 19 31.36 8.91 10.21
C ARG A 19 31.46 7.94 11.39
N PHE A 20 30.59 8.11 12.39
CA PHE A 20 30.56 7.25 13.57
C PHE A 20 30.17 5.80 13.23
N LEU A 21 29.16 5.60 12.38
CA LEU A 21 28.69 4.27 11.98
C LEU A 21 29.65 3.59 11.00
N LEU A 22 30.22 4.34 10.06
CA LEU A 22 31.30 3.84 9.19
C LEU A 22 32.50 3.37 10.01
N GLY A 23 32.88 4.11 11.07
CA GLY A 23 33.92 3.70 12.02
C GLY A 23 33.58 2.43 12.82
N ARG A 24 32.33 1.97 12.81
CA ARG A 24 31.89 0.71 13.41
C ARG A 24 31.73 -0.44 12.40
N GLY A 25 32.10 -0.22 11.14
CA GLY A 25 32.07 -1.23 10.10
C GLY A 25 30.75 -1.33 9.33
N TYR A 26 29.83 -0.39 9.52
CA TYR A 26 28.68 -0.26 8.62
C TYR A 26 29.11 0.34 7.27
N THR A 27 28.37 0.02 6.22
CA THR A 27 28.60 0.53 4.86
C THR A 27 27.71 1.74 4.57
N GLU A 28 28.14 2.62 3.67
CA GLU A 28 27.33 3.77 3.22
C GLU A 28 25.95 3.33 2.70
N ARG A 29 25.92 2.23 1.94
CA ARG A 29 24.69 1.64 1.40
C ARG A 29 23.72 1.21 2.50
N GLU A 30 24.21 0.66 3.61
CA GLU A 30 23.36 0.33 4.76
C GLU A 30 22.77 1.57 5.42
N LEU A 31 23.54 2.66 5.51
CA LEU A 31 23.07 3.93 6.08
C LEU A 31 21.99 4.58 5.21
N VAL A 32 22.17 4.58 3.89
CA VAL A 32 21.18 5.09 2.94
C VAL A 32 19.92 4.21 2.93
N ASN A 33 20.06 2.89 2.84
CA ASN A 33 18.93 1.95 2.87
C ASN A 33 18.17 1.98 4.20
N GLY A 34 18.88 2.24 5.30
CA GLY A 34 18.30 2.44 6.64
C GLY A 34 17.63 3.81 6.81
N GLY A 35 17.72 4.70 5.83
CA GLY A 35 17.14 6.05 5.89
C GLY A 35 17.84 6.97 6.90
N LEU A 36 19.09 6.68 7.24
CA LEU A 36 19.92 7.47 8.16
C LEU A 36 20.78 8.50 7.42
N ALA A 37 21.09 8.22 6.15
CA ALA A 37 21.88 9.09 5.29
C ALA A 37 21.23 9.24 3.90
N ARG A 38 21.70 10.22 3.13
CA ARG A 38 21.35 10.45 1.72
C ARG A 38 22.63 10.62 0.91
N ASP A 39 22.57 10.20 -0.34
CA ASP A 39 23.62 10.49 -1.31
C ASP A 39 23.67 11.99 -1.60
N ARG A 40 24.87 12.53 -1.77
CA ARG A 40 25.05 13.87 -2.34
C ARG A 40 24.76 13.79 -3.84
N ASP A 41 23.81 14.60 -4.31
CA ASP A 41 23.61 14.78 -5.74
C ASP A 41 24.83 15.52 -6.31
N GLY A 42 25.70 14.80 -6.99
CA GLY A 42 26.81 15.37 -7.74
C GLY A 42 26.28 16.15 -8.94
N GLY A 43 26.34 17.47 -8.89
CA GLY A 43 26.20 18.29 -10.10
C GLY A 43 27.27 17.86 -11.12
N LEU A 44 26.89 17.77 -12.40
CA LEU A 44 27.77 17.45 -13.52
C LEU A 44 29.06 18.29 -13.44
N GLY A 45 30.13 17.69 -12.93
CA GLY A 45 31.45 18.33 -12.83
C GLY A 45 32.17 18.21 -11.48
N ASP A 46 31.52 17.78 -10.40
CA ASP A 46 32.20 17.63 -9.10
C ASP A 46 32.33 16.15 -8.69
N SER A 47 33.57 15.72 -8.42
CA SER A 47 33.91 14.33 -8.07
C SER A 47 33.57 13.98 -6.61
N SER A 48 32.64 14.71 -5.99
CA SER A 48 32.30 14.57 -4.57
C SER A 48 31.23 13.50 -4.34
N SER A 49 31.55 12.25 -4.69
CA SER A 49 30.79 11.08 -4.25
C SER A 49 30.84 10.99 -2.71
N GLY A 50 29.68 10.96 -2.06
CA GLY A 50 29.61 10.72 -0.62
C GLY A 50 28.20 10.86 -0.07
N ILE A 51 28.03 10.48 1.19
CA ILE A 51 26.76 10.55 1.91
C ILE A 51 26.73 11.72 2.89
N TYR A 52 25.54 12.14 3.29
CA TYR A 52 25.31 13.06 4.39
C TYR A 52 24.17 12.59 5.28
N ASP A 53 24.25 12.95 6.57
CA ASP A 53 23.27 12.57 7.59
C ASP A 53 21.89 13.12 7.24
N TYR A 54 20.86 12.28 7.25
CA TYR A 54 19.50 12.68 6.91
C TYR A 54 18.87 13.56 7.99
N PHE A 55 19.11 13.24 9.27
CA PHE A 55 18.66 14.04 10.41
C PHE A 55 19.79 14.93 10.91
N ARG A 56 19.55 16.24 10.94
CA ARG A 56 20.52 17.24 11.39
C ARG A 56 19.81 18.33 12.19
N HIS A 57 20.43 18.78 13.28
CA HIS A 57 19.91 19.83 14.17
C HIS A 57 18.44 19.58 14.57
N ARG A 58 18.15 18.35 15.02
CA ARG A 58 16.78 17.87 15.28
C ARG A 58 16.69 17.10 16.59
N LEU A 59 15.60 17.29 17.32
CA LEU A 59 15.17 16.40 18.39
C LEU A 59 14.66 15.10 17.75
N ILE A 60 15.16 13.95 18.22
CA ILE A 60 14.93 12.65 17.62
C ILE A 60 13.95 11.83 18.46
N PHE A 61 12.95 11.27 17.78
CA PHE A 61 11.92 10.40 18.30
C PHE A 61 12.07 9.01 17.65
N PRO A 62 12.64 8.02 18.35
CA PRO A 62 12.77 6.67 17.80
C PRO A 62 11.40 6.04 17.56
N ILE A 63 11.18 5.53 16.35
CA ILE A 63 9.97 4.80 15.96
C ILE A 63 10.23 3.31 16.17
N ARG A 64 9.38 2.66 16.96
CA ARG A 64 9.53 1.26 17.34
C ARG A 64 8.46 0.37 16.71
N ASP A 65 8.83 -0.87 16.43
CA ASP A 65 7.87 -1.92 16.08
C ASP A 65 7.15 -2.46 17.34
N MET A 66 6.18 -3.35 17.15
CA MET A 66 5.41 -4.00 18.24
C MET A 66 6.26 -4.78 19.27
N ARG A 67 7.54 -5.02 18.98
CA ARG A 67 8.50 -5.71 19.87
C ARG A 67 9.45 -4.72 20.55
N GLY A 68 9.29 -3.42 20.33
CA GLY A 68 10.14 -2.36 20.88
C GLY A 68 11.44 -2.14 20.11
N ARG A 69 11.63 -2.75 18.93
CA ARG A 69 12.83 -2.57 18.11
C ARG A 69 12.73 -1.27 17.31
N VAL A 70 13.78 -0.46 17.30
CA VAL A 70 13.81 0.78 16.51
C VAL A 70 13.87 0.42 15.03
N ILE A 71 12.92 0.95 14.26
CA ILE A 71 12.78 0.70 12.81
C ILE A 71 12.90 1.99 11.98
N GLY A 72 12.83 3.15 12.63
CA GLY A 72 12.96 4.46 12.00
C GLY A 72 12.99 5.56 13.04
N PHE A 73 12.99 6.82 12.58
CA PHE A 73 13.05 7.99 13.44
C PHE A 73 12.12 9.10 12.93
N GLY A 74 11.50 9.82 13.86
CA GLY A 74 10.94 11.14 13.65
C GLY A 74 11.92 12.20 14.15
N GLY A 75 11.91 13.38 13.54
CA GLY A 75 12.84 14.46 13.83
C GLY A 75 12.16 15.81 13.82
N ARG A 76 12.11 16.48 14.98
CA ARG A 76 11.60 17.87 15.08
C ARG A 76 12.77 18.85 14.96
N ALA A 77 12.67 19.78 14.03
CA ALA A 77 13.65 20.85 13.86
C ALA A 77 13.71 21.78 15.07
N PHE A 78 14.91 22.26 15.40
CA PHE A 78 15.09 23.47 16.20
C PHE A 78 15.15 24.70 15.29
N GLY A 79 14.63 25.83 15.76
CA GLY A 79 14.59 27.09 15.00
C GLY A 79 13.69 27.03 13.77
N GLU A 80 14.13 27.67 12.68
CA GLU A 80 13.38 27.83 11.43
C GLU A 80 13.66 26.74 10.38
N ASN A 81 14.41 25.69 10.75
CA ASN A 81 14.78 24.62 9.83
C ASN A 81 13.54 23.88 9.27
N GLN A 82 13.45 23.79 7.94
CA GLN A 82 12.36 23.09 7.25
C GLN A 82 12.78 21.69 6.78
N PRO A 83 11.86 20.71 6.76
CA PRO A 83 10.50 20.78 7.32
C PRO A 83 10.53 20.77 8.87
N LYS A 84 9.53 21.38 9.54
CA LYS A 84 9.39 21.38 11.01
C LYS A 84 9.47 19.97 11.61
N TYR A 85 8.81 19.01 10.97
CA TYR A 85 8.89 17.58 11.29
C TYR A 85 9.40 16.80 10.08
N LEU A 86 10.35 15.91 10.32
CA LEU A 86 10.95 15.03 9.32
C LEU A 86 10.86 13.59 9.80
N ASN A 87 10.35 12.69 8.97
CA ASN A 87 10.29 11.26 9.28
C ASN A 87 11.31 10.51 8.43
N SER A 88 11.80 9.38 8.93
CA SER A 88 12.56 8.44 8.12
C SER A 88 11.82 8.14 6.81
N PRO A 89 12.52 8.02 5.67
CA PRO A 89 11.91 7.58 4.43
C PRO A 89 11.40 6.15 4.56
N GLN A 90 10.64 5.70 3.56
CA GLN A 90 10.27 4.29 3.44
C GLN A 90 11.55 3.43 3.40
N THR A 91 11.64 2.42 4.26
CA THR A 91 12.75 1.46 4.29
C THR A 91 12.22 0.03 4.34
N LEU A 92 13.13 -0.96 4.29
CA LEU A 92 12.79 -2.36 4.53
C LEU A 92 12.22 -2.62 5.94
N LEU A 93 12.48 -1.72 6.89
CA LEU A 93 12.06 -1.85 8.29
C LEU A 93 10.86 -0.95 8.63
N PHE A 94 10.66 0.14 7.88
CA PHE A 94 9.68 1.17 8.21
C PHE A 94 8.74 1.44 7.03
N GLU A 95 7.47 1.08 7.21
CA GLU A 95 6.36 1.56 6.38
C GLU A 95 5.42 2.46 7.19
N LYS A 96 5.39 3.74 6.85
CA LYS A 96 4.58 4.78 7.49
C LYS A 96 3.11 4.38 7.66
N ASN A 97 2.55 3.80 6.62
CA ASN A 97 1.15 3.37 6.53
C ASN A 97 0.82 2.13 7.39
N SER A 98 1.77 1.58 8.15
CA SER A 98 1.58 0.36 8.95
C SER A 98 2.03 0.49 10.39
N VAL A 99 2.69 1.59 10.75
CA VAL A 99 3.28 1.78 12.08
C VAL A 99 2.54 2.90 12.81
N LEU A 100 2.20 2.63 14.07
CA LEU A 100 1.71 3.62 15.03
C LEU A 100 2.79 3.87 16.07
N TYR A 101 3.14 5.13 16.29
CA TYR A 101 4.12 5.49 17.30
C TYR A 101 3.59 5.19 18.71
N ALA A 102 4.50 4.80 19.60
CA ALA A 102 4.24 4.40 20.99
C ALA A 102 3.34 3.17 21.18
N LEU A 103 2.95 2.46 20.11
CA LEU A 103 2.07 1.29 20.22
C LEU A 103 2.70 0.15 21.02
N ASP A 104 4.03 -0.02 20.92
CA ASP A 104 4.81 -0.97 21.72
C ASP A 104 4.66 -0.73 23.23
N MET A 105 4.65 0.54 23.64
CA MET A 105 4.49 0.98 25.01
C MET A 105 3.03 0.98 25.46
N ALA A 106 2.13 1.37 24.57
CA ALA A 106 0.71 1.56 24.88
C ALA A 106 -0.06 0.23 24.94
N ARG A 107 0.43 -0.83 24.28
CA ARG A 107 -0.28 -2.10 24.08
C ARG A 107 -0.95 -2.66 25.33
N ASP A 108 -0.23 -2.71 26.44
CA ASP A 108 -0.73 -3.36 27.65
C ASP A 108 -1.73 -2.43 28.38
N THR A 109 -1.53 -1.12 28.32
CA THR A 109 -2.49 -0.13 28.82
C THR A 109 -3.76 -0.10 27.96
N ILE A 110 -3.66 -0.21 26.63
CA ILE A 110 -4.81 -0.29 25.72
C ILE A 110 -5.71 -1.47 26.11
N LYS A 111 -5.11 -2.63 26.40
CA LYS A 111 -5.87 -3.82 26.83
C LYS A 111 -6.54 -3.61 28.19
N LEU A 112 -5.84 -2.98 29.14
CA LEU A 112 -6.36 -2.71 30.49
C LEU A 112 -7.51 -1.69 30.46
N ALA A 113 -7.30 -0.57 29.77
CA ALA A 113 -8.28 0.50 29.60
C ALA A 113 -9.42 0.12 28.65
N LYS A 114 -9.23 -0.92 27.81
CA LYS A 114 -10.11 -1.31 26.71
C LYS A 114 -10.41 -0.17 25.74
N GLN A 115 -9.46 0.75 25.58
CA GLN A 115 -9.55 1.92 24.73
C GLN A 115 -8.17 2.26 24.18
N VAL A 116 -8.12 2.72 22.94
CA VAL A 116 -6.93 3.36 22.36
C VAL A 116 -7.28 4.80 21.98
N VAL A 117 -6.38 5.74 22.26
CA VAL A 117 -6.48 7.12 21.81
C VAL A 117 -5.46 7.34 20.69
N ILE A 118 -5.90 7.80 19.52
CA ILE A 118 -5.03 8.09 18.38
C ILE A 118 -4.89 9.60 18.25
N VAL A 119 -3.66 10.10 18.25
CA VAL A 119 -3.29 11.51 18.03
C VAL A 119 -2.47 11.67 16.73
N GLU A 120 -2.28 12.90 16.26
CA GLU A 120 -1.62 13.16 14.97
C GLU A 120 -0.09 13.17 15.04
N GLY A 121 0.48 13.56 16.19
CA GLY A 121 1.91 13.78 16.35
C GLY A 121 2.57 12.93 17.43
N TYR A 122 3.88 12.69 17.27
CA TYR A 122 4.68 12.04 18.31
C TYR A 122 4.72 12.83 19.61
N VAL A 123 4.72 14.16 19.51
CA VAL A 123 4.77 15.06 20.67
C VAL A 123 3.53 14.84 21.53
N ASP A 124 2.36 14.83 20.91
CA ASP A 124 1.08 14.58 21.56
C ASP A 124 1.08 13.24 22.30
N ALA A 125 1.57 12.17 21.64
CA ALA A 125 1.67 10.87 22.28
C ALA A 125 2.66 10.88 23.46
N VAL A 126 3.82 11.51 23.33
CA VAL A 126 4.81 11.63 24.42
C VAL A 126 4.21 12.39 25.60
N ILE A 127 3.53 13.49 25.35
CA ILE A 127 2.92 14.36 26.37
C ILE A 127 1.74 13.66 27.04
N ALA A 128 0.87 12.99 26.29
CA ALA A 128 -0.21 12.16 26.83
C ALA A 128 0.32 11.06 27.76
N HIS A 129 1.40 10.37 27.36
CA HIS A 129 2.04 9.37 28.22
C HIS A 129 2.66 9.99 29.48
N GLN A 130 3.24 11.18 29.36
CA GLN A 130 3.80 11.92 30.50
C GLN A 130 2.73 12.32 31.52
N HIS A 131 1.52 12.65 31.05
CA HIS A 131 0.37 13.01 31.89
C HIS A 131 -0.50 11.82 32.30
N GLY A 132 -0.12 10.59 31.95
CA GLY A 132 -0.74 9.36 32.46
C GLY A 132 -1.67 8.63 31.50
N THR A 133 -2.03 9.23 30.37
CA THR A 133 -2.80 8.59 29.30
C THR A 133 -1.90 7.69 28.44
N LYS A 134 -1.48 6.56 29.01
CA LYS A 134 -0.51 5.64 28.39
C LYS A 134 -1.10 4.76 27.28
N GLN A 135 -2.42 4.80 27.08
CA GLN A 135 -3.11 4.14 25.96
C GLN A 135 -3.09 4.96 24.65
N THR A 136 -2.37 6.09 24.63
CA THR A 136 -2.27 6.97 23.46
C THR A 136 -1.20 6.48 22.47
N VAL A 137 -1.51 6.55 21.18
CA VAL A 137 -0.62 6.24 20.05
C VAL A 137 -0.72 7.34 19.00
N ALA A 138 0.32 7.53 18.18
CA ALA A 138 0.27 8.55 17.12
C ALA A 138 0.37 7.97 15.72
N CYS A 139 -0.39 8.57 14.80
CA CYS A 139 -0.12 8.46 13.38
C CYS A 139 1.15 9.21 13.02
N ILE A 140 1.85 8.77 11.98
CA ILE A 140 3.16 9.30 11.65
C ILE A 140 3.03 10.10 10.36
N GLY A 141 2.45 11.31 10.42
CA GLY A 141 2.26 12.18 9.24
C GLY A 141 1.49 11.54 8.07
N SER A 142 0.67 10.53 8.33
CA SER A 142 -0.19 9.83 7.38
C SER A 142 -1.60 9.77 7.92
N ALA A 143 -2.59 9.74 7.02
CA ALA A 143 -3.94 9.33 7.39
C ALA A 143 -3.94 7.93 8.02
N ILE A 144 -4.96 7.66 8.85
CA ILE A 144 -5.20 6.34 9.43
C ILE A 144 -5.49 5.35 8.29
N THR A 145 -4.80 4.21 8.30
CA THR A 145 -4.95 3.18 7.26
C THR A 145 -5.62 1.93 7.81
N GLU A 146 -6.11 1.07 6.91
CA GLU A 146 -6.62 -0.25 7.29
C GLU A 146 -5.60 -1.07 8.10
N LYS A 147 -4.31 -1.02 7.75
CA LYS A 147 -3.25 -1.75 8.47
C LYS A 147 -3.16 -1.31 9.93
N HIS A 148 -3.28 0.00 10.21
CA HIS A 148 -3.29 0.53 11.58
C HIS A 148 -4.49 -0.02 12.36
N ILE A 149 -5.67 0.03 11.74
CA ILE A 149 -6.91 -0.45 12.35
C ILE A 149 -6.84 -1.95 12.64
N GLN A 150 -6.37 -2.77 11.70
CA GLN A 150 -6.22 -4.21 11.88
C GLN A 150 -5.26 -4.57 13.04
N GLN A 151 -4.26 -3.74 13.31
CA GLN A 151 -3.39 -3.90 14.47
C GLN A 151 -4.12 -3.56 15.77
N LEU A 152 -4.83 -2.43 15.81
CA LEU A 152 -5.56 -1.96 16.99
C LEU A 152 -6.74 -2.84 17.36
N LYS A 153 -7.46 -3.40 16.37
CA LYS A 153 -8.57 -4.36 16.55
C LYS A 153 -8.18 -5.59 17.38
N LYS A 154 -6.90 -5.97 17.38
CA LYS A 154 -6.38 -7.10 18.18
C LYS A 154 -6.20 -6.73 19.66
N LEU A 155 -6.23 -5.45 20.00
CA LEU A 155 -5.95 -4.93 21.34
C LEU A 155 -7.22 -4.40 22.01
N THR A 156 -8.07 -3.72 21.24
CA THR A 156 -9.32 -3.14 21.74
C THR A 156 -10.37 -3.02 20.63
N ARG A 157 -11.63 -2.90 21.05
CA ARG A 157 -12.77 -2.55 20.18
C ARG A 157 -13.04 -1.05 20.20
N GLN A 158 -12.61 -0.31 21.23
CA GLN A 158 -12.90 1.12 21.34
C GLN A 158 -11.72 1.95 20.84
N VAL A 159 -11.89 2.56 19.67
CA VAL A 159 -10.89 3.43 19.02
C VAL A 159 -11.35 4.88 19.14
N THR A 160 -10.52 5.72 19.73
CA THR A 160 -10.87 7.12 20.00
C THR A 160 -9.87 8.03 19.28
N LEU A 161 -10.35 8.96 18.46
CA LEU A 161 -9.53 9.86 17.66
C LEU A 161 -9.45 11.24 18.33
N ALA A 162 -8.26 11.74 18.64
CA ALA A 162 -8.00 13.13 18.98
C ALA A 162 -7.38 13.80 17.77
N LEU A 163 -8.21 14.46 16.98
CA LEU A 163 -7.83 15.09 15.71
C LEU A 163 -7.74 16.59 15.92
N ASP A 164 -6.83 17.23 15.20
CA ASP A 164 -6.67 18.67 15.29
C ASP A 164 -7.88 19.38 14.67
N PRO A 165 -8.37 20.48 15.28
CA PRO A 165 -9.55 21.20 14.80
C PRO A 165 -9.32 22.04 13.54
N ASP A 166 -8.17 21.94 12.87
CA ASP A 166 -7.81 22.79 11.74
C ASP A 166 -8.36 22.30 10.38
N ALA A 167 -8.28 23.17 9.36
CA ALA A 167 -8.83 22.89 8.02
C ALA A 167 -8.11 21.74 7.29
N ALA A 168 -6.86 21.44 7.65
CA ALA A 168 -6.12 20.29 7.14
C ALA A 168 -6.57 18.99 7.83
N GLY A 169 -6.80 19.07 9.14
CA GLY A 169 -7.42 18.08 10.01
C GLY A 169 -8.81 17.73 9.53
N ALA A 170 -9.68 18.67 9.17
CA ALA A 170 -11.04 18.37 8.70
C ALA A 170 -11.10 17.43 7.47
N SER A 171 -10.19 17.61 6.50
CA SER A 171 -10.12 16.77 5.28
C SER A 171 -9.42 15.42 5.54
N ALA A 172 -8.38 15.40 6.38
CA ALA A 172 -7.72 14.17 6.84
C ALA A 172 -8.61 13.34 7.77
N THR A 173 -9.41 14.02 8.59
CA THR A 173 -10.49 13.51 9.42
C THR A 173 -11.55 12.91 8.52
N GLU A 174 -12.01 13.59 7.48
CA GLU A 174 -13.00 13.03 6.55
C GLU A 174 -12.51 11.77 5.83
N HIS A 175 -11.28 11.77 5.29
CA HIS A 175 -10.70 10.58 4.67
C HIS A 175 -10.44 9.46 5.69
N GLY A 176 -9.92 9.78 6.86
CA GLY A 176 -9.67 8.84 7.95
C GLY A 176 -10.96 8.23 8.49
N ILE A 177 -12.03 9.02 8.59
CA ILE A 177 -13.38 8.61 8.96
C ILE A 177 -13.97 7.70 7.89
N GLN A 178 -13.87 8.06 6.62
CA GLN A 178 -14.39 7.23 5.54
C GLN A 178 -13.65 5.89 5.45
N GLU A 179 -12.32 5.90 5.53
CA GLU A 179 -11.51 4.67 5.53
C GLU A 179 -11.77 3.83 6.78
N ALA A 180 -11.96 4.47 7.93
CA ALA A 180 -12.37 3.80 9.13
C ALA A 180 -13.77 3.17 8.96
N LEU A 181 -14.77 3.91 8.49
CA LEU A 181 -16.09 3.33 8.25
C LEU A 181 -16.07 2.18 7.22
N LYS A 182 -15.22 2.24 6.17
CA LYS A 182 -15.04 1.14 5.19
C LYS A 182 -14.38 -0.11 5.79
N THR A 183 -13.34 0.08 6.61
CA THR A 183 -12.49 -1.00 7.11
C THR A 183 -13.10 -1.71 8.32
N PHE A 184 -13.87 -0.99 9.12
CA PHE A 184 -14.29 -1.49 10.42
C PHE A 184 -15.35 -2.60 10.31
N ASP A 185 -16.16 -2.58 9.25
CA ASP A 185 -17.26 -3.52 9.01
C ASP A 185 -16.90 -4.80 8.22
N ARG A 186 -15.63 -5.00 7.86
CA ARG A 186 -15.21 -6.19 7.12
C ARG A 186 -14.15 -6.97 7.89
N THR A 187 -14.57 -7.80 8.84
CA THR A 187 -13.66 -8.83 9.39
C THR A 187 -14.43 -10.11 9.71
N ILE A 188 -14.31 -11.10 8.83
CA ILE A 188 -14.80 -12.47 9.05
C ILE A 188 -13.74 -13.19 9.86
N VAL A 189 -14.10 -13.72 11.04
CA VAL A 189 -13.15 -14.44 11.90
C VAL A 189 -13.60 -15.90 12.07
N PRO A 190 -12.71 -16.88 11.84
CA PRO A 190 -13.02 -18.28 12.09
C PRO A 190 -12.98 -18.61 13.59
N VAL A 191 -14.10 -19.03 14.17
CA VAL A 191 -14.23 -19.48 15.58
C VAL A 191 -14.36 -21.01 15.66
N PRO A 192 -13.50 -21.73 16.39
CA PRO A 192 -13.66 -23.17 16.63
C PRO A 192 -14.74 -23.44 17.70
N LEU A 193 -15.73 -24.28 17.40
CA LEU A 193 -16.73 -24.75 18.37
C LEU A 193 -16.10 -25.82 19.28
N ALA A 194 -15.95 -25.53 20.58
CA ALA A 194 -15.59 -26.54 21.57
C ALA A 194 -16.77 -27.51 21.77
N ALA A 195 -16.47 -28.81 21.77
CA ALA A 195 -17.45 -29.89 21.90
C ALA A 195 -18.21 -29.80 23.23
N ALA A 196 -19.50 -29.51 23.17
CA ALA A 196 -20.40 -29.59 24.32
C ALA A 196 -20.67 -31.05 24.70
N ASN A 197 -20.75 -31.29 26.01
CA ASN A 197 -20.86 -32.59 26.66
C ASN A 197 -22.11 -33.41 26.27
N HIS A 198 -21.84 -34.69 25.99
CA HIS A 198 -22.65 -35.92 26.04
C HIS A 198 -24.19 -35.89 26.19
N VAL A 199 -24.87 -36.66 25.32
CA VAL A 199 -25.94 -37.60 25.72
C VAL A 199 -25.70 -38.95 25.05
N ALA A 200 -25.78 -40.02 25.84
CA ALA A 200 -25.40 -41.38 25.49
C ALA A 200 -26.38 -42.05 24.51
N GLY A 201 -25.81 -42.74 23.51
CA GLY A 201 -26.47 -43.86 22.84
C GLY A 201 -26.79 -43.67 21.35
N ARG A 202 -25.78 -43.69 20.47
CA ARG A 202 -25.75 -44.53 19.24
C ARG A 202 -24.53 -44.21 18.35
N ARG A 203 -23.82 -45.30 18.03
CA ARG A 203 -22.88 -45.58 16.92
C ARG A 203 -21.82 -44.53 16.52
N LYS A 204 -20.57 -44.97 16.65
CA LYS A 204 -19.33 -44.39 16.13
C LYS A 204 -19.45 -44.01 14.64
N SER A 205 -19.45 -42.72 14.35
CA SER A 205 -18.98 -42.14 13.09
C SER A 205 -17.75 -41.27 13.39
N HIS A 206 -16.84 -41.21 12.43
CA HIS A 206 -15.53 -40.56 12.50
C HIS A 206 -15.59 -39.13 13.08
N GLU A 207 -14.59 -38.85 13.91
CA GLU A 207 -14.32 -37.58 14.61
C GLU A 207 -14.64 -36.34 13.78
N ALA A 208 -15.64 -35.57 14.23
CA ALA A 208 -15.86 -34.20 13.80
C ALA A 208 -14.69 -33.31 14.29
N ARG A 209 -13.57 -33.31 13.57
CA ARG A 209 -12.49 -32.34 13.77
C ARG A 209 -12.77 -31.10 12.92
N GLY A 210 -13.08 -30.00 13.60
CA GLY A 210 -12.87 -28.65 13.05
C GLY A 210 -14.05 -28.03 12.32
N MET A 211 -15.27 -28.08 12.87
CA MET A 211 -16.30 -27.12 12.46
C MET A 211 -15.87 -25.73 12.96
N ILE A 212 -15.39 -24.93 12.02
CA ILE A 212 -15.16 -23.50 12.18
C ILE A 212 -16.50 -22.82 11.90
N ARG A 213 -17.08 -22.19 12.92
CA ARG A 213 -18.13 -21.21 12.69
C ARG A 213 -17.47 -19.94 12.17
N LEU A 214 -17.82 -19.51 10.98
CA LEU A 214 -17.54 -18.15 10.56
C LEU A 214 -18.55 -17.29 11.32
N GLU A 215 -18.10 -16.72 12.43
CA GLU A 215 -18.86 -15.67 13.08
C GLU A 215 -18.42 -14.34 12.49
N GLU A 216 -19.39 -13.47 12.21
CA GLU A 216 -19.11 -12.05 12.15
C GLU A 216 -18.65 -11.62 13.56
N GLN A 217 -17.33 -11.46 13.72
CA GLN A 217 -16.76 -10.90 14.92
C GLN A 217 -15.92 -9.69 14.52
N VAL A 218 -16.50 -8.49 14.61
CA VAL A 218 -16.22 -7.52 15.69
C VAL A 218 -16.62 -6.11 15.25
N ASP A 219 -17.55 -5.57 16.04
CA ASP A 219 -18.03 -4.20 16.16
C ASP A 219 -16.97 -3.35 16.90
N ALA A 220 -16.11 -2.64 16.16
CA ALA A 220 -15.18 -1.69 16.77
C ALA A 220 -15.82 -0.29 16.78
N GLU A 221 -15.97 0.26 17.98
CA GLU A 221 -16.60 1.54 18.25
C GLU A 221 -15.60 2.67 18.04
N ILE A 222 -15.87 3.52 17.06
CA ILE A 222 -15.04 4.68 16.76
C ILE A 222 -15.65 5.91 17.40
N ASN A 223 -14.84 6.60 18.18
CA ASN A 223 -15.20 7.82 18.86
C ASN A 223 -14.20 8.92 18.53
N VAL A 224 -14.57 10.16 18.82
CA VAL A 224 -13.77 11.36 18.62
C VAL A 224 -13.69 12.12 19.96
N LEU A 225 -12.50 12.62 20.29
CA LEU A 225 -12.31 13.54 21.40
C LEU A 225 -12.71 14.94 20.94
N GLN A 226 -13.64 15.53 21.68
CA GLN A 226 -14.00 16.92 21.48
C GLN A 226 -13.06 17.80 22.28
N LEU A 227 -12.09 18.41 21.60
CA LEU A 227 -11.18 19.38 22.16
C LEU A 227 -11.74 20.81 22.01
N PRO A 228 -11.30 21.78 22.83
CA PRO A 228 -11.56 23.19 22.61
C PRO A 228 -11.16 23.64 21.20
N ALA A 229 -11.89 24.63 20.67
CA ALA A 229 -11.67 25.08 19.30
C ALA A 229 -10.28 25.72 19.14
N GLY A 230 -9.48 25.20 18.21
CA GLY A 230 -8.16 25.72 17.88
C GLY A 230 -7.02 25.21 18.75
N GLU A 231 -7.29 24.35 19.74
CA GLU A 231 -6.26 23.75 20.59
C GLU A 231 -5.93 22.33 20.12
N ASP A 232 -4.63 22.00 20.10
CA ASP A 232 -4.15 20.64 19.81
C ASP A 232 -4.10 19.78 21.11
N PRO A 233 -3.96 18.45 21.02
CA PRO A 233 -3.87 17.60 22.21
C PRO A 233 -2.78 18.02 23.20
N ASP A 234 -1.62 18.44 22.71
CA ASP A 234 -0.47 18.87 23.53
C ASP A 234 -0.81 20.12 24.37
N GLU A 235 -1.39 21.14 23.74
CA GLU A 235 -1.85 22.37 24.37
C GLU A 235 -2.90 22.07 25.45
N VAL A 236 -3.92 21.27 25.11
CA VAL A 236 -4.98 20.89 26.05
C VAL A 236 -4.43 20.14 27.25
N ILE A 237 -3.56 19.15 27.03
CA ILE A 237 -2.98 18.34 28.11
C ILE A 237 -2.14 19.21 29.05
N ARG A 238 -1.36 20.17 28.52
CA ARG A 238 -0.54 21.05 29.35
C ARG A 238 -1.35 22.08 30.11
N ALA A 239 -2.35 22.68 29.46
CA ALA A 239 -3.17 23.72 30.05
C ALA A 239 -4.14 23.16 31.09
N ASN A 240 -4.79 22.03 30.79
CA ASN A 240 -5.78 21.42 31.67
C ASN A 240 -5.84 19.88 31.52
N PRO A 241 -4.98 19.15 32.24
CA PRO A 241 -4.97 17.68 32.22
C PRO A 241 -6.32 17.05 32.57
N SER A 242 -7.10 17.67 33.47
CA SER A 242 -8.41 17.16 33.86
C SER A 242 -9.45 17.26 32.75
N LEU A 243 -9.36 18.29 31.89
CA LEU A 243 -10.19 18.41 30.69
C LEU A 243 -9.88 17.27 29.71
N TRP A 244 -8.59 16.97 29.52
CA TRP A 244 -8.15 15.86 28.69
C TRP A 244 -8.68 14.52 29.23
N ASP A 245 -8.50 14.22 30.51
CA ASP A 245 -9.00 12.99 31.13
C ASP A 245 -10.53 12.85 31.02
N TYR A 246 -11.25 13.96 31.17
CA TYR A 246 -12.69 14.01 30.96
C TYR A 246 -13.05 13.67 29.50
N ALA A 247 -12.36 14.28 28.52
CA ALA A 247 -12.58 13.99 27.11
C ALA A 247 -12.30 12.52 26.78
N VAL A 248 -11.19 11.95 27.29
CA VAL A 248 -10.82 10.54 27.07
C VAL A 248 -11.88 9.59 27.63
N SER A 249 -12.46 9.91 28.79
CA SER A 249 -13.50 9.09 29.43
C SER A 249 -14.90 9.28 28.82
N HIS A 250 -15.16 10.40 28.13
CA HIS A 250 -16.45 10.71 27.51
C HIS A 250 -16.30 11.04 26.02
N PRO A 251 -15.75 10.11 25.21
CA PRO A 251 -15.54 10.39 23.80
C PRO A 251 -16.89 10.34 23.06
N VAL A 252 -17.04 11.16 22.02
CA VAL A 252 -18.28 11.26 21.25
C VAL A 252 -18.26 10.23 20.12
N PRO A 253 -19.34 9.45 19.87
CA PRO A 253 -19.40 8.54 18.74
C PRO A 253 -19.10 9.26 17.43
N LEU A 254 -18.33 8.62 16.55
CA LEU A 254 -17.85 9.27 15.33
C LEU A 254 -18.99 9.74 14.42
N VAL A 255 -20.03 8.91 14.30
CA VAL A 255 -21.22 9.25 13.50
C VAL A 255 -21.94 10.47 14.10
N ASP A 256 -22.02 10.56 15.43
CA ASP A 256 -22.62 11.71 16.11
C ASP A 256 -21.83 13.00 15.89
N TYR A 257 -20.50 12.91 15.97
CA TYR A 257 -19.61 14.02 15.63
C TYR A 257 -19.83 14.47 14.18
N TYR A 258 -19.91 13.53 13.23
CA TYR A 258 -20.11 13.81 11.82
C TYR A 258 -21.46 14.49 11.55
N PHE A 259 -22.53 14.07 12.22
CA PHE A 259 -23.84 14.73 12.17
C PHE A 259 -23.72 16.20 12.56
N LYS A 260 -23.06 16.50 13.69
CA LYS A 260 -22.87 17.88 14.16
C LYS A 260 -22.01 18.68 13.19
N ALA A 261 -20.88 18.12 12.76
CA ALA A 261 -19.92 18.80 11.89
C ALA A 261 -20.49 19.15 10.51
N LYS A 262 -21.21 18.22 9.86
CA LYS A 262 -21.70 18.40 8.48
C LYS A 262 -23.02 19.16 8.37
N THR A 263 -23.64 19.49 9.50
CA THR A 263 -24.89 20.27 9.55
C THR A 263 -24.72 21.63 10.21
N ALA A 264 -23.54 21.93 10.76
CA ALA A 264 -23.27 23.19 11.47
C ALA A 264 -23.44 24.44 10.58
N ASP A 265 -23.17 24.32 9.28
CA ASP A 265 -23.28 25.37 8.26
C ASP A 265 -24.68 25.46 7.60
N LEU A 266 -25.59 24.53 7.92
CA LEU A 266 -26.85 24.37 7.18
C LEU A 266 -28.05 24.97 7.91
N ASN A 267 -28.90 25.68 7.17
CA ASN A 267 -30.23 26.06 7.66
C ASN A 267 -31.22 24.90 7.47
N LEU A 268 -31.36 24.05 8.50
CA LEU A 268 -32.26 22.89 8.47
C LEU A 268 -33.77 23.25 8.47
N ARG A 269 -34.13 24.54 8.55
CA ARG A 269 -35.53 24.98 8.39
C ARG A 269 -35.94 25.06 6.91
N GLU A 270 -34.98 25.28 6.01
CA GLU A 270 -35.24 25.41 4.58
C GLU A 270 -35.16 24.07 3.85
N PRO A 271 -35.96 23.84 2.80
CA PRO A 271 -35.90 22.62 1.99
C PRO A 271 -34.50 22.33 1.41
N SER A 272 -33.76 23.38 1.03
CA SER A 272 -32.39 23.31 0.52
C SER A 272 -31.44 22.71 1.56
N GLY A 273 -31.44 23.25 2.80
CA GLY A 273 -30.59 22.78 3.89
C GLY A 273 -30.93 21.36 4.33
N LYS A 274 -32.22 20.99 4.34
CA LYS A 274 -32.65 19.60 4.63
C LYS A 274 -32.15 18.61 3.58
N THR A 275 -32.28 18.98 2.30
CA THR A 275 -31.81 18.16 1.18
C THR A 275 -30.31 17.97 1.23
N GLU A 276 -29.57 19.04 1.53
CA GLU A 276 -28.12 19.01 1.61
C GLU A 276 -27.63 18.17 2.81
N ALA A 277 -28.30 18.28 3.97
CA ALA A 277 -28.01 17.43 5.12
C ALA A 277 -28.22 15.93 4.80
N ALA A 278 -29.32 15.57 4.12
CA ALA A 278 -29.57 14.20 3.70
C ALA A 278 -28.48 13.70 2.72
N LYS A 279 -28.11 14.50 1.72
CA LYS A 279 -27.04 14.17 0.76
C LYS A 279 -25.70 13.91 1.45
N ARG A 280 -25.35 14.69 2.49
CA ARG A 280 -24.09 14.55 3.23
C ARG A 280 -24.08 13.36 4.20
N LEU A 281 -25.21 13.06 4.84
CA LEU A 281 -25.29 12.08 5.94
C LEU A 281 -25.73 10.67 5.50
N LEU A 282 -26.60 10.55 4.49
CA LEU A 282 -27.08 9.24 4.03
C LEU A 282 -25.95 8.30 3.55
N PRO A 283 -24.92 8.76 2.81
CA PRO A 283 -23.80 7.89 2.43
C PRO A 283 -23.09 7.28 3.65
N VAL A 284 -22.90 8.06 4.72
CA VAL A 284 -22.25 7.61 5.96
C VAL A 284 -23.13 6.61 6.71
N ILE A 285 -24.44 6.88 6.82
CA ILE A 285 -25.40 5.94 7.41
C ILE A 285 -25.42 4.62 6.61
N GLY A 286 -25.34 4.70 5.28
CA GLY A 286 -25.30 3.53 4.40
C GLY A 286 -24.10 2.62 4.61
N MET A 287 -22.98 3.16 5.11
CA MET A 287 -21.77 2.39 5.40
C MET A 287 -21.87 1.56 6.68
N ILE A 288 -22.79 1.88 7.60
CA ILE A 288 -22.95 1.18 8.89
C ILE A 288 -23.59 -0.18 8.64
N SER A 289 -22.89 -1.30 8.90
CA SER A 289 -23.40 -2.65 8.60
C SER A 289 -24.43 -3.15 9.59
N ASP A 290 -24.31 -2.78 10.88
CA ASP A 290 -25.31 -3.10 11.90
C ASP A 290 -26.65 -2.42 11.56
N ARG A 291 -27.67 -3.25 11.30
CA ARG A 291 -29.00 -2.78 10.88
C ARG A 291 -29.72 -1.98 11.97
N VAL A 292 -29.53 -2.33 13.24
CA VAL A 292 -30.17 -1.66 14.37
C VAL A 292 -29.53 -0.29 14.59
N LYS A 293 -28.19 -0.21 14.55
CA LYS A 293 -27.48 1.08 14.60
C LYS A 293 -27.83 1.97 13.42
N ARG A 294 -27.83 1.40 12.20
CA ARG A 294 -28.21 2.13 10.99
C ARG A 294 -29.62 2.71 11.10
N ASP A 295 -30.58 1.91 11.56
CA ASP A 295 -31.96 2.36 11.77
C ASP A 295 -32.02 3.46 12.84
N ALA A 296 -31.33 3.32 13.97
CA ALA A 296 -31.27 4.37 14.99
C ALA A 296 -30.73 5.71 14.46
N TYR A 297 -29.66 5.69 13.64
CA TYR A 297 -29.14 6.89 12.98
C TYR A 297 -30.07 7.43 11.90
N MET A 298 -30.84 6.55 11.23
CA MET A 298 -31.87 6.98 10.29
C MET A 298 -32.98 7.76 11.00
N ARG A 299 -33.48 7.26 12.14
CA ARG A 299 -34.47 7.99 12.95
C ARG A 299 -33.91 9.31 13.47
N LYS A 300 -32.64 9.33 13.87
CA LYS A 300 -31.95 10.56 14.29
C LYS A 300 -31.90 11.59 13.15
N LEU A 301 -31.56 11.17 11.92
CA LEU A 301 -31.56 12.04 10.75
C LEU A 301 -32.98 12.55 10.45
N SER A 302 -33.96 11.65 10.41
CA SER A 302 -35.38 11.96 10.21
C SER A 302 -35.87 13.03 11.18
N GLY A 303 -35.60 12.86 12.49
CA GLY A 303 -35.95 13.84 13.51
C GLY A 303 -35.25 15.19 13.32
N MET A 304 -33.95 15.17 12.97
CA MET A 304 -33.14 16.37 12.79
C MET A 304 -33.63 17.26 11.63
N ILE A 305 -34.00 16.68 10.49
CA ILE A 305 -34.46 17.43 9.31
C ILE A 305 -35.99 17.46 9.16
N SER A 306 -36.70 16.76 10.04
CA SER A 306 -38.17 16.59 10.03
C SER A 306 -38.70 16.09 8.68
N ILE A 307 -38.12 15.00 8.17
CA ILE A 307 -38.57 14.28 6.97
C ILE A 307 -38.94 12.85 7.36
N ASP A 308 -39.98 12.31 6.72
CA ASP A 308 -40.44 10.94 6.97
C ASP A 308 -39.33 9.90 6.73
N GLU A 309 -39.26 8.90 7.62
CA GLU A 309 -38.25 7.85 7.56
C GLU A 309 -38.32 7.06 6.24
N ARG A 310 -39.52 6.81 5.69
CA ARG A 310 -39.67 6.03 4.45
C ARG A 310 -39.01 6.76 3.28
N THR A 311 -39.20 8.07 3.19
CA THR A 311 -38.55 8.89 2.16
C THR A 311 -37.02 8.83 2.26
N LEU A 312 -36.48 8.85 3.49
CA LEU A 312 -35.04 8.74 3.69
C LEU A 312 -34.50 7.34 3.39
N TYR A 313 -35.29 6.30 3.67
CA TYR A 313 -34.95 4.93 3.28
C TYR A 313 -34.90 4.75 1.77
N ASP A 314 -35.87 5.31 1.03
CA ASP A 314 -35.88 5.27 -0.44
C ASP A 314 -34.66 5.99 -1.03
N GLU A 315 -34.34 7.16 -0.47
CA GLU A 315 -33.17 7.93 -0.86
C GLU A 315 -31.86 7.18 -0.52
N LEU A 316 -31.78 6.52 0.64
CA LEU A 316 -30.64 5.68 0.99
C LEU A 316 -30.46 4.53 -0.02
N GLN A 317 -31.55 3.86 -0.41
CA GLN A 317 -31.49 2.81 -1.42
C GLN A 317 -31.01 3.36 -2.77
N ARG A 318 -31.41 4.59 -3.13
CA ARG A 318 -30.89 5.27 -4.33
C ARG A 318 -29.38 5.51 -4.24
N VAL A 319 -28.89 6.00 -3.10
CA VAL A 319 -27.46 6.23 -2.83
C VAL A 319 -26.67 4.91 -2.91
N LEU A 320 -27.14 3.84 -2.26
CA LEU A 320 -26.48 2.53 -2.27
C LEU A 320 -26.46 1.89 -3.67
N ARG A 321 -27.52 2.10 -4.48
CA ARG A 321 -27.55 1.66 -5.89
C ARG A 321 -26.61 2.47 -6.76
N GLY A 322 -26.52 3.79 -6.56
CA GLY A 322 -25.60 4.68 -7.27
C GLY A 322 -24.12 4.46 -6.94
N GLN A 323 -23.81 3.96 -5.74
CA GLN A 323 -22.45 3.57 -5.36
C GLN A 323 -21.97 2.29 -6.07
N LYS A 324 -22.86 1.39 -6.51
CA LYS A 324 -22.49 0.20 -7.30
C LYS A 324 -22.15 0.52 -8.76
N THR A 325 -22.47 1.72 -9.27
CA THR A 325 -22.22 2.14 -10.66
C THR A 325 -20.98 3.01 -10.86
N THR A 326 -20.10 3.16 -9.85
CA THR A 326 -18.75 3.72 -10.01
C THR A 326 -17.69 2.64 -10.24
N GLY A 327 -18.04 1.61 -11.01
CA GLY A 327 -17.05 0.99 -11.88
C GLY A 327 -16.77 1.99 -13.00
N VAL A 328 -15.51 2.40 -13.16
CA VAL A 328 -15.08 3.18 -14.33
C VAL A 328 -15.48 2.39 -15.58
N ILE A 329 -16.60 2.78 -16.19
CA ILE A 329 -16.87 2.44 -17.58
C ILE A 329 -15.95 3.37 -18.37
N ALA A 330 -14.75 2.88 -18.67
CA ALA A 330 -13.98 3.46 -19.74
C ALA A 330 -14.84 3.35 -21.00
N GLN A 331 -15.34 4.49 -21.49
CA GLN A 331 -15.89 4.57 -22.83
C GLN A 331 -14.71 4.35 -23.78
N PHE A 332 -14.55 3.10 -24.24
CA PHE A 332 -13.74 2.80 -25.40
C PHE A 332 -14.39 3.52 -26.58
N SER A 333 -13.71 4.53 -27.12
CA SER A 333 -14.01 4.98 -28.48
C SER A 333 -13.66 3.82 -29.40
N GLU A 334 -14.68 3.23 -30.02
CA GLU A 334 -14.51 2.21 -31.06
C GLU A 334 -13.90 2.80 -32.34
N PRO A 335 -13.26 1.95 -33.17
CA PRO A 335 -12.19 2.35 -34.07
C PRO A 335 -12.72 2.94 -35.38
N MET A 336 -12.31 4.16 -35.72
CA MET A 336 -12.43 4.63 -37.11
C MET A 336 -11.25 4.16 -37.93
N GLY A 337 -11.55 3.18 -38.78
CA GLY A 337 -10.66 2.68 -39.82
C GLY A 337 -10.31 3.72 -40.88
N GLN A 338 -9.16 3.46 -41.49
CA GLN A 338 -8.74 3.77 -42.85
C GLN A 338 -9.64 4.75 -43.63
N GLN A 339 -9.13 5.96 -43.89
CA GLN A 339 -9.56 6.70 -45.07
C GLN A 339 -8.38 7.21 -45.88
N GLN A 340 -8.51 6.90 -47.17
CA GLN A 340 -7.55 7.05 -48.25
C GLN A 340 -7.30 8.50 -48.61
N VAL A 341 -6.11 8.70 -49.16
CA VAL A 341 -5.67 9.83 -49.95
C VAL A 341 -6.65 10.09 -51.11
N ALA A 342 -7.26 11.28 -51.15
CA ALA A 342 -7.92 11.80 -52.34
C ALA A 342 -7.61 13.30 -52.51
N ARG A 343 -7.00 13.60 -53.66
CA ARG A 343 -6.67 14.95 -54.17
C ARG A 343 -7.94 15.74 -54.51
N ARG A 344 -7.96 17.06 -54.25
CA ARG A 344 -8.46 18.11 -55.17
C ARG A 344 -8.23 19.55 -54.64
N ARG A 345 -7.23 20.19 -55.26
CA ARG A 345 -7.13 21.53 -55.88
C ARG A 345 -8.12 22.67 -55.50
N VAL A 346 -7.56 23.89 -55.53
CA VAL A 346 -8.13 25.25 -55.73
C VAL A 346 -8.52 25.94 -54.40
N GLU A 347 -8.13 27.17 -53.99
CA GLU A 347 -7.57 28.37 -54.62
C GLU A 347 -6.87 29.24 -53.54
N GLU A 348 -5.85 30.00 -53.95
CA GLU A 348 -5.28 31.18 -53.25
C GLU A 348 -6.28 32.37 -53.31
N PRO A 349 -6.16 33.51 -52.56
CA PRO A 349 -4.91 34.31 -52.60
C PRO A 349 -4.59 35.32 -51.46
N GLN A 350 -3.34 35.82 -51.53
CA GLN A 350 -2.75 37.10 -51.05
C GLN A 350 -2.56 37.33 -49.54
N ALA A 351 -1.62 38.15 -49.06
CA ALA A 351 -0.28 38.63 -49.44
C ALA A 351 0.13 39.63 -48.32
N GLY A 352 1.41 39.72 -47.99
CA GLY A 352 2.00 40.80 -47.15
C GLY A 352 2.90 40.24 -46.05
N ALA A 353 4.22 40.10 -46.21
CA ALA A 353 5.29 41.12 -46.34
C ALA A 353 6.04 41.36 -45.01
N GLY A 354 7.38 41.32 -45.09
CA GLY A 354 8.34 41.77 -44.06
C GLY A 354 9.10 40.63 -43.38
N ALA A 355 10.26 40.19 -43.90
CA ALA A 355 11.60 40.71 -43.57
C ALA A 355 12.04 40.34 -42.13
N SER A 356 13.25 39.86 -41.81
CA SER A 356 14.53 39.82 -42.50
C SER A 356 15.57 39.20 -41.53
N LEU A 357 16.54 38.43 -42.05
CA LEU A 357 17.97 38.33 -41.63
C LEU A 357 18.27 37.78 -40.19
N THR A 358 19.31 36.99 -39.90
CA THR A 358 20.58 36.70 -40.59
C THR A 358 21.32 35.52 -39.92
N ALA A 359 22.06 34.77 -40.76
CA ALA A 359 23.45 34.28 -40.61
C ALA A 359 23.86 33.49 -39.34
N SER A 360 24.21 32.20 -39.51
CA SER A 360 25.59 31.65 -39.75
C SER A 360 26.32 31.44 -38.42
N SER A 361 27.02 30.35 -38.12
CA SER A 361 27.95 29.50 -38.88
C SER A 361 28.20 28.27 -37.97
N GLY A 362 28.42 27.04 -38.42
CA GLY A 362 29.41 26.60 -39.41
C GLY A 362 30.64 26.05 -38.68
N GLU A 363 31.15 24.89 -39.16
CA GLU A 363 32.37 24.14 -38.75
C GLU A 363 32.09 22.96 -37.78
N GLN A 364 31.95 21.68 -38.20
CA GLN A 364 32.87 20.78 -38.92
C GLN A 364 34.26 20.74 -38.26
N GLU A 365 34.98 19.65 -38.03
CA GLU A 365 34.91 18.22 -38.36
C GLU A 365 36.18 17.61 -37.71
N LYS A 366 36.17 16.35 -37.27
CA LYS A 366 37.18 15.31 -37.58
C LYS A 366 37.40 14.26 -36.49
N ASP A 367 37.23 13.04 -36.99
CA ASP A 367 37.71 11.75 -36.51
C ASP A 367 39.16 11.75 -35.99
N SER A 368 39.44 10.83 -35.08
CA SER A 368 40.65 9.98 -35.13
C SER A 368 40.44 8.69 -34.33
N GLN A 369 40.81 7.60 -34.98
CA GLN A 369 40.70 6.20 -34.59
C GLN A 369 41.72 5.74 -33.52
N ALA A 370 41.28 4.72 -32.77
CA ALA A 370 41.90 3.41 -32.49
C ALA A 370 43.34 3.27 -31.93
N GLY A 371 43.45 2.36 -30.95
CA GLY A 371 44.64 1.58 -30.58
C GLY A 371 44.53 1.05 -29.14
N THR A 372 43.90 -0.10 -28.87
CA THR A 372 44.45 -1.49 -28.80
C THR A 372 45.44 -1.81 -27.68
N ALA A 373 45.22 -3.01 -27.10
CA ALA A 373 46.03 -3.82 -26.16
C ALA A 373 45.88 -3.45 -24.68
N GLY A 374 45.64 -4.36 -23.73
CA GLY A 374 45.69 -5.82 -23.71
C GLY A 374 46.18 -6.23 -22.31
N GLY A 375 45.52 -7.20 -21.65
CA GLY A 375 45.97 -7.64 -20.32
C GLY A 375 45.02 -8.59 -19.62
N VAL A 376 45.16 -9.88 -19.92
CA VAL A 376 44.52 -11.02 -19.26
C VAL A 376 45.23 -11.32 -17.93
N GLY A 377 44.48 -11.61 -16.87
CA GLY A 377 45.00 -12.13 -15.61
C GLY A 377 43.89 -12.85 -14.83
N GLY A 378 43.89 -14.19 -14.92
CA GLY A 378 42.86 -15.10 -14.41
C GLY A 378 42.87 -15.33 -12.90
N ALA A 379 41.81 -16.03 -12.50
CA ALA A 379 41.29 -16.23 -11.16
C ALA A 379 41.87 -17.44 -10.39
N GLU A 380 41.80 -17.36 -9.07
CA GLU A 380 41.61 -18.47 -8.11
C GLU A 380 40.81 -17.88 -6.93
N GLY A 381 39.72 -18.39 -6.35
CA GLY A 381 39.05 -19.69 -6.34
C GLY A 381 38.71 -20.08 -4.88
N LYS A 382 37.47 -19.83 -4.38
CA LYS A 382 36.90 -20.42 -3.13
C LYS A 382 35.38 -20.13 -2.99
N PRO A 383 34.61 -20.88 -2.17
CA PRO A 383 33.78 -22.01 -2.61
C PRO A 383 32.29 -21.68 -2.83
N ARG A 384 31.66 -22.53 -3.66
CA ARG A 384 30.23 -22.58 -4.03
C ARG A 384 29.30 -22.69 -2.81
N ALA A 385 28.43 -21.69 -2.62
CA ALA A 385 27.21 -21.83 -1.83
C ALA A 385 26.06 -22.21 -2.78
N ALA A 386 25.51 -23.41 -2.60
CA ALA A 386 24.32 -23.85 -3.31
C ALA A 386 23.14 -22.95 -2.96
N LEU A 387 22.45 -22.42 -3.99
CA LEU A 387 21.15 -21.76 -3.82
C LEU A 387 20.13 -22.80 -3.36
N GLY A 388 20.03 -22.98 -2.05
CA GLY A 388 18.82 -23.44 -1.43
C GLY A 388 17.74 -22.40 -1.68
N LEU A 389 17.00 -22.53 -2.78
CA LEU A 389 15.72 -21.84 -2.95
C LEU A 389 14.80 -22.36 -1.85
N ASP A 390 14.81 -21.62 -0.75
CA ASP A 390 14.18 -21.98 0.52
C ASP A 390 12.70 -22.29 0.29
N LYS A 391 12.28 -23.53 0.60
CA LYS A 391 10.95 -24.08 0.29
C LYS A 391 9.80 -23.44 1.10
N ARG A 392 10.03 -22.34 1.85
CA ARG A 392 9.04 -21.85 2.85
C ARG A 392 8.78 -20.34 2.93
N LYS A 393 9.30 -19.48 2.06
CA LYS A 393 8.82 -18.09 1.92
C LYS A 393 8.81 -17.65 0.46
N SER A 394 7.63 -17.48 -0.12
CA SER A 394 7.46 -16.96 -1.48
C SER A 394 7.62 -15.44 -1.46
N ASN A 395 8.80 -14.93 -1.79
CA ASN A 395 8.92 -13.53 -2.19
C ASN A 395 8.60 -13.47 -3.70
N THR A 396 7.31 -13.27 -4.02
CA THR A 396 6.79 -13.30 -5.40
C THR A 396 7.51 -12.29 -6.28
N VAL A 397 7.78 -11.08 -5.77
CA VAL A 397 8.52 -10.02 -6.49
C VAL A 397 9.95 -10.46 -6.81
N GLN A 398 10.62 -11.18 -5.90
CA GLN A 398 11.96 -11.72 -6.19
C GLN A 398 11.96 -12.83 -7.23
N LEU A 399 10.88 -13.59 -7.37
CA LEU A 399 10.72 -14.61 -8.41
C LEU A 399 10.42 -13.97 -9.77
N GLU A 400 9.61 -12.92 -9.79
CA GLU A 400 9.33 -12.13 -10.99
C GLU A 400 10.62 -11.48 -11.52
N ASP A 401 11.35 -10.76 -10.68
CA ASP A 401 12.61 -10.11 -11.06
C ASP A 401 13.66 -11.12 -11.55
N TYR A 402 13.73 -12.29 -10.91
CA TYR A 402 14.67 -13.34 -11.31
C TYR A 402 14.28 -13.98 -12.66
N LEU A 403 12.98 -14.21 -12.90
CA LEU A 403 12.50 -14.73 -14.19
C LEU A 403 12.74 -13.71 -15.31
N ILE A 404 12.45 -12.42 -15.08
CA ILE A 404 12.75 -11.35 -16.03
C ILE A 404 14.26 -11.29 -16.28
N GLY A 405 15.10 -11.34 -15.25
CA GLY A 405 16.56 -11.36 -15.40
C GLY A 405 17.07 -12.53 -16.26
N LEU A 406 16.51 -13.73 -16.07
CA LEU A 406 16.80 -14.90 -16.91
C LEU A 406 16.42 -14.67 -18.38
N LEU A 407 15.23 -14.12 -18.65
CA LEU A 407 14.75 -13.84 -20.00
C LEU A 407 15.54 -12.71 -20.69
N LEU A 408 16.00 -11.72 -19.92
CA LEU A 408 16.87 -10.65 -20.40
C LEU A 408 18.27 -11.15 -20.77
N HIS A 409 18.80 -12.10 -20.00
CA HIS A 409 20.10 -12.70 -20.27
C HIS A 409 20.06 -13.71 -21.43
N ASN A 410 18.99 -14.50 -21.52
CA ASN A 410 18.80 -15.49 -22.57
C ASN A 410 17.35 -15.46 -23.10
N PRO A 411 17.08 -14.64 -24.13
CA PRO A 411 15.74 -14.51 -24.71
C PRO A 411 15.17 -15.83 -25.27
N GLY A 412 16.02 -16.79 -25.61
CA GLY A 412 15.64 -18.12 -26.09
C GLY A 412 14.89 -18.96 -25.05
N LEU A 413 14.96 -18.59 -23.76
CA LEU A 413 14.21 -19.25 -22.69
C LEU A 413 12.70 -18.97 -22.77
N SER A 414 12.27 -17.94 -23.49
CA SER A 414 10.85 -17.58 -23.66
C SER A 414 10.01 -18.75 -24.17
N GLN A 415 10.55 -19.59 -25.07
CA GLN A 415 9.86 -20.77 -25.61
C GLN A 415 9.46 -21.81 -24.55
N HIS A 416 10.18 -21.84 -23.42
CA HIS A 416 9.93 -22.78 -22.32
C HIS A 416 8.99 -22.19 -21.26
N VAL A 417 8.74 -20.88 -21.29
CA VAL A 417 8.03 -20.13 -20.24
C VAL A 417 6.64 -19.69 -20.71
N CYS A 418 6.49 -19.28 -21.97
CA CYS A 418 5.24 -18.72 -22.50
C CYS A 418 4.04 -19.69 -22.49
N GLY A 419 4.28 -21.00 -22.48
CA GLY A 419 3.24 -22.02 -22.32
C GLY A 419 2.79 -22.27 -20.87
N ILE A 420 3.47 -21.65 -19.89
CA ILE A 420 3.25 -21.87 -18.46
C ILE A 420 2.67 -20.62 -17.80
N ILE A 421 3.13 -19.43 -18.21
CA ILE A 421 2.81 -18.15 -17.57
C ILE A 421 2.40 -17.10 -18.61
N GLU A 422 1.39 -16.31 -18.23
CA GLU A 422 0.84 -15.16 -18.95
C GLU A 422 1.15 -13.87 -18.20
N ASP A 423 1.01 -12.73 -18.87
CA ASP A 423 1.27 -11.40 -18.30
C ASP A 423 0.42 -11.16 -17.03
N GLY A 424 -0.81 -11.68 -17.00
CA GLY A 424 -1.73 -11.60 -15.86
C GLY A 424 -1.33 -12.40 -14.62
N ASP A 425 -0.27 -13.21 -14.69
CA ASP A 425 0.28 -13.96 -13.57
C ASP A 425 1.35 -13.19 -12.78
N PHE A 426 1.85 -12.07 -13.32
CA PHE A 426 2.74 -11.15 -12.61
C PHE A 426 1.96 -10.23 -11.68
N SER A 427 2.42 -10.06 -10.45
CA SER A 427 1.83 -9.15 -9.46
C SER A 427 2.36 -7.72 -9.58
N GLY A 428 3.63 -7.56 -9.97
CA GLY A 428 4.21 -6.24 -10.25
C GLY A 428 3.73 -5.67 -11.59
N THR A 429 3.44 -4.38 -11.61
CA THR A 429 3.08 -3.65 -12.85
C THR A 429 4.24 -3.64 -13.82
N ASP A 430 5.43 -3.30 -13.34
CA ASP A 430 6.60 -3.09 -14.20
C ASP A 430 7.17 -4.42 -14.74
N THR A 431 7.15 -5.46 -13.92
CA THR A 431 7.56 -6.82 -14.29
C THR A 431 6.59 -7.45 -15.29
N ARG A 432 5.28 -7.18 -15.15
CA ARG A 432 4.25 -7.54 -16.14
C ARG A 432 4.51 -6.88 -17.49
N GLU A 433 4.70 -5.57 -17.51
CA GLU A 433 4.95 -4.82 -18.76
C GLU A 433 6.25 -5.28 -19.43
N LEU A 434 7.31 -5.53 -18.64
CA LEU A 434 8.55 -6.08 -19.18
C LEU A 434 8.37 -7.49 -19.75
N TYR A 435 7.63 -8.37 -19.08
CA TYR A 435 7.33 -9.71 -19.61
C TYR A 435 6.53 -9.61 -20.91
N HIS A 436 5.52 -8.73 -20.97
CA HIS A 436 4.73 -8.48 -22.17
C HIS A 436 5.60 -8.02 -23.34
N ILE A 437 6.49 -7.05 -23.10
CA ILE A 437 7.46 -6.57 -24.10
C ILE A 437 8.36 -7.73 -24.58
N LEU A 438 8.95 -8.49 -23.67
CA LEU A 438 9.86 -9.60 -24.01
C LEU A 438 9.15 -10.71 -24.79
N ASN A 439 7.93 -11.07 -24.39
CA ASN A 439 7.11 -12.06 -25.07
C ASN A 439 6.68 -11.57 -26.47
N SER A 440 6.33 -10.28 -26.61
CA SER A 440 5.97 -9.68 -27.90
C SER A 440 7.13 -9.64 -28.90
N ILE A 441 8.35 -9.41 -28.42
CA ILE A 441 9.58 -9.44 -29.23
C ILE A 441 9.86 -10.87 -29.70
N PHE A 442 9.66 -11.85 -28.81
CA PHE A 442 9.85 -13.26 -29.14
C PHE A 442 8.83 -13.78 -30.16
N GLN A 443 7.54 -13.45 -30.01
CA GLN A 443 6.48 -13.88 -30.93
C GLN A 443 6.60 -13.31 -32.35
N ARG A 444 7.29 -12.18 -32.52
CA ARG A 444 7.51 -11.54 -33.84
C ARG A 444 8.63 -12.18 -34.67
N GLY A 445 9.25 -13.24 -34.17
CA GLY A 445 10.33 -13.96 -34.85
C GLY A 445 11.66 -13.19 -34.80
N SER A 446 12.75 -13.94 -34.80
CA SER A 446 14.16 -13.55 -34.56
C SER A 446 14.74 -12.43 -35.46
N SER A 447 13.94 -11.72 -36.24
CA SER A 447 14.37 -10.73 -37.23
C SER A 447 14.57 -9.30 -36.67
N SER A 448 14.31 -9.07 -35.38
CA SER A 448 14.44 -7.75 -34.73
C SER A 448 15.48 -7.69 -33.60
N LEU A 449 16.42 -8.65 -33.58
CA LEU A 449 17.51 -8.76 -32.59
C LEU A 449 18.68 -7.76 -32.78
N HIS A 450 18.56 -6.78 -33.67
CA HIS A 450 19.62 -5.79 -33.91
C HIS A 450 19.45 -4.47 -33.15
N LYS A 451 18.36 -4.28 -32.41
CA LYS A 451 18.19 -3.10 -31.56
C LYS A 451 18.58 -3.41 -30.11
N PRO A 452 19.40 -2.56 -29.47
CA PRO A 452 19.68 -2.67 -28.04
C PRO A 452 18.37 -2.67 -27.24
N LEU A 453 18.30 -3.50 -26.20
CA LEU A 453 17.15 -3.62 -25.31
C LEU A 453 16.71 -2.25 -24.75
N GLU A 454 17.68 -1.35 -24.57
CA GLU A 454 17.54 0.01 -24.08
C GLU A 454 16.70 0.91 -25.02
N GLN A 455 16.56 0.52 -26.30
CA GLN A 455 15.70 1.22 -27.27
C GLN A 455 14.29 0.62 -27.37
N LEU A 456 14.07 -0.58 -26.83
CA LEU A 456 12.80 -1.31 -26.89
C LEU A 456 12.00 -1.17 -25.58
N VAL A 457 12.68 -0.89 -24.48
CA VAL A 457 12.09 -0.75 -23.16
C VAL A 457 11.85 0.75 -22.86
N PRO A 458 10.62 1.16 -22.49
CA PRO A 458 10.34 2.52 -22.02
C PRO A 458 11.27 2.95 -20.89
N SER A 459 11.67 4.23 -20.86
CA SER A 459 12.57 4.78 -19.84
C SER A 459 12.10 4.55 -18.40
N ALA A 460 10.77 4.53 -18.19
CA ALA A 460 10.14 4.24 -16.91
C ALA A 460 10.42 2.83 -16.37
N LEU A 461 10.74 1.85 -17.23
CA LEU A 461 10.99 0.46 -16.84
C LEU A 461 12.49 0.13 -16.70
N LEU A 462 13.38 1.07 -17.02
CA LEU A 462 14.84 0.84 -16.97
C LEU A 462 15.33 0.49 -15.57
N THR A 463 14.74 1.10 -14.53
CA THR A 463 15.05 0.77 -13.13
C THR A 463 14.72 -0.68 -12.80
N THR A 464 13.61 -1.20 -13.33
CA THR A 464 13.19 -2.60 -13.17
C THR A 464 14.06 -3.55 -14.00
N VAL A 465 14.54 -3.14 -15.18
CA VAL A 465 15.53 -3.90 -15.97
C VAL A 465 16.84 -4.05 -15.21
N VAL A 466 17.36 -2.97 -14.62
CA VAL A 466 18.59 -3.00 -13.80
C VAL A 466 18.39 -3.93 -12.61
N ARG A 467 17.27 -3.77 -11.88
CA ARG A 467 16.93 -4.62 -10.73
C ARG A 467 16.86 -6.11 -11.10
N ALA A 468 16.24 -6.44 -12.23
CA ALA A 468 16.11 -7.82 -12.71
C ALA A 468 17.46 -8.43 -13.12
N ARG A 469 18.33 -7.65 -13.78
CA ARG A 469 19.70 -8.07 -14.14
C ARG A 469 20.55 -8.33 -12.91
N GLU A 470 20.59 -7.39 -11.97
CA GLU A 470 21.30 -7.56 -10.70
C GLU A 470 20.80 -8.80 -9.95
N ARG A 471 19.49 -9.06 -9.98
CA ARG A 471 18.90 -10.22 -9.32
C ARG A 471 19.35 -11.54 -9.94
N PHE A 472 19.44 -11.63 -11.27
CA PHE A 472 19.97 -12.79 -11.95
C PHE A 472 21.47 -12.97 -11.69
N GLU A 473 22.25 -11.89 -11.81
CA GLU A 473 23.71 -11.87 -11.62
C GLU A 473 24.13 -12.20 -10.18
N SER A 474 23.28 -11.87 -9.19
CA SER A 474 23.46 -12.27 -7.79
C SER A 474 23.27 -13.78 -7.53
N GLY A 475 22.80 -14.54 -8.53
CA GLY A 475 22.58 -15.98 -8.46
C GLY A 475 23.83 -16.83 -8.75
N THR A 476 23.78 -18.13 -8.44
CA THR A 476 24.83 -19.05 -8.86
C THR A 476 24.88 -19.13 -10.39
N PRO A 477 26.08 -19.15 -11.01
CA PRO A 477 26.20 -19.37 -12.46
C PRO A 477 25.52 -20.68 -12.87
N LEU A 478 24.55 -20.57 -13.77
CA LEU A 478 23.80 -21.71 -14.31
C LEU A 478 24.31 -22.02 -15.71
N ASP A 479 24.50 -23.30 -16.00
CA ASP A 479 24.67 -23.79 -17.37
C ASP A 479 23.35 -23.68 -18.15
N GLY A 480 23.39 -23.86 -19.48
CA GLY A 480 22.20 -23.72 -20.32
C GLY A 480 21.03 -24.61 -19.89
N ALA A 481 21.31 -25.84 -19.42
CA ALA A 481 20.31 -26.75 -18.88
C ALA A 481 19.74 -26.28 -17.53
N GLY A 482 20.60 -25.72 -16.65
CA GLY A 482 20.19 -25.08 -15.41
C GLY A 482 19.27 -23.89 -15.64
N GLN A 483 19.61 -23.00 -16.59
CA GLN A 483 18.79 -21.83 -16.91
C GLN A 483 17.36 -22.21 -17.32
N VAL A 484 17.20 -23.24 -18.17
CA VAL A 484 15.87 -23.75 -18.56
C VAL A 484 15.11 -24.29 -17.35
N LYS A 485 15.75 -25.12 -16.52
CA LYS A 485 15.13 -25.69 -15.33
C LYS A 485 14.63 -24.61 -14.37
N PHE A 486 15.46 -23.61 -14.07
CA PHE A 486 15.09 -22.53 -13.15
C PHE A 486 14.04 -21.58 -13.74
N ALA A 487 14.07 -21.29 -15.04
CA ALA A 487 13.04 -20.50 -15.70
C ALA A 487 11.66 -21.18 -15.61
N VAL A 488 11.59 -22.48 -15.92
CA VAL A 488 10.36 -23.28 -15.80
C VAL A 488 9.86 -23.33 -14.35
N GLN A 489 10.77 -23.51 -13.38
CA GLN A 489 10.40 -23.50 -11.96
C GLN A 489 9.85 -22.15 -11.50
N CYS A 490 10.45 -21.03 -11.94
CA CYS A 490 9.96 -19.70 -11.61
C CYS A 490 8.58 -19.46 -12.22
N ALA A 491 8.41 -19.74 -13.51
CA ALA A 491 7.14 -19.62 -14.20
C ALA A 491 6.03 -20.45 -13.53
N THR A 492 6.33 -21.71 -13.19
CA THR A 492 5.39 -22.62 -12.51
C THR A 492 4.99 -22.10 -11.13
N ARG A 493 5.93 -21.56 -10.35
CA ARG A 493 5.66 -21.01 -9.01
C ARG A 493 4.82 -19.74 -9.07
N LEU A 494 5.09 -18.86 -10.04
CA LEU A 494 4.30 -17.65 -10.26
C LEU A 494 2.87 -18.00 -10.70
N LYS A 495 2.72 -18.91 -11.67
CA LYS A 495 1.41 -19.43 -12.10
C LYS A 495 0.61 -20.01 -10.93
N ARG A 496 1.25 -20.84 -10.12
CA ARG A 496 0.64 -21.43 -8.93
C ARG A 496 0.18 -20.38 -7.92
N ALA A 497 1.02 -19.37 -7.65
CA ALA A 497 0.68 -18.28 -6.73
C ALA A 497 -0.55 -17.50 -7.24
N ARG A 498 -0.61 -17.19 -8.54
CA ARG A 498 -1.76 -16.51 -9.15
C ARG A 498 -3.03 -17.35 -9.08
N LEU A 499 -2.96 -18.64 -9.38
CA LEU A 499 -4.12 -19.54 -9.32
C LEU A 499 -4.69 -19.67 -7.90
N ILE A 500 -3.84 -19.68 -6.88
CA ILE A 500 -4.30 -19.67 -5.48
C ILE A 500 -5.04 -18.37 -5.17
N GLN A 501 -4.50 -17.22 -5.59
CA GLN A 501 -5.16 -15.93 -5.39
C GLN A 501 -6.51 -15.89 -6.13
N LEU A 502 -6.55 -16.31 -7.39
CA LEU A 502 -7.76 -16.32 -8.20
C LEU A 502 -8.82 -17.27 -7.63
N ASN A 503 -8.42 -18.40 -7.03
CA ASN A 503 -9.32 -19.29 -6.31
C ASN A 503 -10.00 -18.57 -5.14
N ILE A 504 -9.23 -17.83 -4.33
CA ILE A 504 -9.76 -17.06 -3.19
C ILE A 504 -10.75 -15.99 -3.68
N GLU A 505 -10.36 -15.22 -4.69
CA GLU A 505 -11.19 -14.17 -5.30
C GLU A 505 -12.50 -14.76 -5.85
N LYS A 506 -12.44 -15.84 -6.63
CA LYS A 506 -13.64 -16.46 -7.22
C LYS A 506 -14.53 -17.15 -6.20
N GLN A 507 -13.98 -17.73 -5.13
CA GLN A 507 -14.78 -18.28 -4.03
C GLN A 507 -15.55 -17.19 -3.28
N TYR A 508 -14.97 -16.00 -3.14
CA TYR A 508 -15.67 -14.85 -2.55
C TYR A 508 -16.86 -14.43 -3.42
N VAL A 509 -16.63 -14.21 -4.72
CA VAL A 509 -17.69 -13.79 -5.66
C VAL A 509 -18.77 -14.88 -5.82
N LEU A 510 -18.40 -16.16 -5.75
CA LEU A 510 -19.36 -17.27 -5.79
C LEU A 510 -20.35 -17.20 -4.62
N ARG A 511 -19.90 -16.86 -3.41
CA ARG A 511 -20.79 -16.72 -2.25
C ARG A 511 -21.73 -15.54 -2.41
N GLU A 512 -21.22 -14.40 -2.88
CA GLU A 512 -22.05 -13.22 -3.17
C GLU A 512 -23.14 -13.53 -4.23
N ALA A 513 -22.78 -14.28 -5.29
CA ALA A 513 -23.72 -14.71 -6.33
C ALA A 513 -24.76 -15.71 -5.79
N GLN A 514 -24.38 -16.59 -4.86
CA GLN A 514 -25.29 -17.51 -4.18
C GLN A 514 -26.29 -16.77 -3.26
N ASP A 515 -25.83 -15.76 -2.52
CA ASP A 515 -26.65 -14.98 -1.59
C ASP A 515 -27.66 -14.07 -2.31
N THR A 516 -27.31 -13.64 -3.52
CA THR A 516 -28.16 -12.82 -4.40
C THR A 516 -29.09 -13.65 -5.30
N GLY A 517 -28.93 -14.97 -5.33
CA GLY A 517 -29.76 -15.88 -6.12
C GLY A 517 -29.47 -15.86 -7.63
N ASP A 518 -28.31 -15.35 -8.06
CA ASP A 518 -27.92 -15.31 -9.47
C ASP A 518 -27.37 -16.65 -9.95
N VAL A 519 -28.27 -17.53 -10.37
CA VAL A 519 -27.95 -18.91 -10.80
C VAL A 519 -26.98 -18.95 -11.97
N ALA A 520 -27.02 -17.98 -12.90
CA ALA A 520 -26.15 -17.97 -14.08
C ALA A 520 -24.70 -17.67 -13.69
N THR A 521 -24.50 -16.66 -12.85
CA THR A 521 -23.17 -16.29 -12.33
C THR A 521 -22.60 -17.38 -11.42
N VAL A 522 -23.44 -18.02 -10.60
CA VAL A 522 -23.03 -19.17 -9.76
C VAL A 522 -22.50 -20.33 -10.62
N GLN A 523 -23.20 -20.72 -11.68
CA GLN A 523 -22.76 -21.79 -12.57
C GLN A 523 -21.47 -21.43 -13.31
N GLN A 524 -21.33 -20.18 -13.76
CA GLN A 524 -20.12 -19.71 -14.42
C GLN A 524 -18.91 -19.76 -13.48
N LEU A 525 -19.05 -19.26 -12.25
CA LEU A 525 -17.97 -19.25 -11.26
C LEU A 525 -17.60 -20.66 -10.80
N GLN A 526 -18.56 -21.57 -10.66
CA GLN A 526 -18.29 -22.98 -10.35
C GLN A 526 -17.46 -23.66 -11.44
N ARG A 527 -17.75 -23.42 -12.73
CA ARG A 527 -16.94 -23.93 -13.84
C ARG A 527 -15.51 -23.40 -13.78
N GLN A 528 -15.36 -22.08 -13.60
CA GLN A 528 -14.04 -21.44 -13.51
C GLN A 528 -13.24 -21.93 -12.29
N LEU A 529 -13.88 -22.18 -11.14
CA LEU A 529 -13.23 -22.75 -9.97
C LEU A 529 -12.79 -24.20 -10.22
N LEU A 530 -13.57 -25.00 -10.95
CA LEU A 530 -13.19 -26.36 -11.33
C LEU A 530 -11.93 -26.35 -12.21
N GLU A 531 -11.86 -25.45 -13.19
CA GLU A 531 -10.69 -25.24 -14.05
C GLU A 531 -9.44 -24.87 -13.24
N ILE A 532 -9.57 -23.91 -12.30
CA ILE A 532 -8.46 -23.51 -11.41
C ILE A 532 -7.98 -24.69 -10.56
N HIS A 533 -8.89 -25.48 -9.98
CA HIS A 533 -8.52 -26.67 -9.21
C HIS A 533 -7.89 -27.77 -10.06
N GLN A 534 -8.26 -27.88 -11.34
CA GLN A 534 -7.61 -28.81 -12.27
C GLN A 534 -6.18 -28.35 -12.58
N GLN A 535 -5.98 -27.07 -12.90
CA GLN A 535 -4.67 -26.49 -13.17
C GLN A 535 -3.73 -26.59 -11.95
N LEU A 536 -4.23 -26.29 -10.75
CA LEU A 536 -3.46 -26.45 -9.51
C LEU A 536 -3.03 -27.90 -9.27
N ARG A 537 -3.93 -28.88 -9.51
CA ARG A 537 -3.58 -30.30 -9.40
C ARG A 537 -2.52 -30.73 -10.42
N THR A 538 -2.58 -30.22 -11.65
CA THR A 538 -1.56 -30.48 -12.68
C THR A 538 -0.20 -29.88 -12.30
N ILE A 539 -0.19 -28.68 -11.71
CA ILE A 539 1.05 -28.05 -11.24
C ILE A 539 1.62 -28.79 -10.02
N ASP A 540 0.77 -29.17 -9.07
CA ASP A 540 1.19 -29.90 -7.86
C ASP A 540 1.72 -31.30 -8.21
N SER A 541 1.15 -31.98 -9.22
CA SER A 541 1.68 -33.27 -9.70
C SER A 541 2.99 -33.11 -10.47
N ALA A 542 3.13 -32.08 -11.32
CA ALA A 542 4.36 -31.78 -12.04
C ALA A 542 5.52 -31.40 -11.11
N THR A 543 5.23 -30.66 -10.03
CA THR A 543 6.23 -30.27 -9.03
C THR A 543 6.63 -31.43 -8.10
N HIS A 544 5.76 -32.42 -7.88
CA HIS A 544 6.09 -33.66 -7.17
C HIS A 544 6.96 -34.63 -7.98
N LEU A 545 6.88 -34.62 -9.31
CA LEU A 545 7.69 -35.47 -10.21
C LEU A 545 9.11 -34.92 -10.49
N GLN A 546 9.36 -33.64 -10.19
CA GLN A 546 10.66 -32.97 -10.37
C GLN A 546 11.45 -32.78 -9.07
N GLY A 547 10.95 -33.33 -7.96
CA GLY A 547 11.47 -33.17 -6.60
C GLY A 547 12.53 -34.18 -6.19
#